data_AF-A0AAN8UHM2-F1
#
_entry.id   AF-A0AAN8UHM2-F1
#
_cell.length_a   1.000
_cell.length_b   1.000
_cell.length_c   1.000
_cell.angle_alpha   90.00
_cell.angle_beta   90.00
_cell.angle_gamma   90.00
#
_symmetry.space_group_name_H-M   'P 1'
#
loop_
_entity.id
_entity.type
_entity.pdbx_description
1 polymer ?
#
loop_
_entity_poly.entity_id
_entity_poly.type
_entity_poly.pdbx_seq_one_letter_code
_entity_poly.pdbx_strand_id
1 'polypeptide(L)'
;MANTLAFLVLFAVAGISATIAYDPDALQDICVADLNSDSRAKHTGRITGAHRLQAWRAPRGTEMIFVLDGELDVGFITAADVLIAKTIKKGEIFVFPRGLIHFQKNNGEKPASVIAAFNSQLPGAQVVAVSLFASTPPVTDDVLTIAFQIDTQEVETIEAGLKG
;
A
#
# COMPACT_ATOMS: atom_id res chain seq x y z
N MET A 1 55.94 -7.86 -1.08
CA MET A 1 54.91 -8.83 -1.51
C MET A 1 53.77 -9.04 -0.49
N ALA A 2 53.78 -8.39 0.69
CA ALA A 2 52.69 -8.51 1.68
C ALA A 2 51.54 -7.48 1.47
N ASN A 3 51.83 -6.29 0.93
CA ASN A 3 50.81 -5.24 0.75
C ASN A 3 49.81 -5.53 -0.37
N THR A 4 50.23 -6.15 -1.47
CA THR A 4 49.34 -6.42 -2.62
C THR A 4 48.25 -7.44 -2.29
N LEU A 5 48.57 -8.40 -1.40
CA LEU A 5 47.60 -9.39 -0.92
C LEU A 5 46.57 -8.77 0.02
N ALA A 6 46.98 -7.81 0.86
CA ALA A 6 46.08 -7.09 1.75
C ALA A 6 45.03 -6.24 1.00
N PHE A 7 45.43 -5.59 -0.11
CA PHE A 7 44.49 -4.84 -0.95
C PHE A 7 43.47 -5.75 -1.65
N LEU A 8 43.90 -6.91 -2.15
CA LEU A 8 42.99 -7.88 -2.79
C LEU A 8 41.96 -8.45 -1.81
N VAL A 9 42.37 -8.71 -0.57
CA VAL A 9 41.44 -9.15 0.50
C VAL A 9 40.47 -8.03 0.85
N LEU A 10 40.92 -6.77 0.91
CA LEU A 10 40.04 -5.63 1.21
C LEU A 10 38.97 -5.41 0.12
N PHE A 11 39.34 -5.56 -1.17
CA PHE A 11 38.38 -5.48 -2.28
C PHE A 11 37.43 -6.69 -2.32
N ALA A 12 37.90 -7.89 -1.98
CA ALA A 12 37.05 -9.08 -1.91
C ALA A 12 36.03 -9.00 -0.76
N VAL A 13 36.40 -8.42 0.39
CA VAL A 13 35.49 -8.23 1.53
C VAL A 13 34.53 -7.05 1.30
N ALA A 14 34.98 -5.98 0.63
CA ALA A 14 34.11 -4.85 0.27
C ALA A 14 33.11 -5.17 -0.86
N GLY A 15 33.45 -6.09 -1.76
CA GLY A 15 32.56 -6.52 -2.86
C GLY A 15 31.38 -7.39 -2.42
N ILE A 16 31.43 -8.01 -1.23
CA ILE A 16 30.37 -8.90 -0.72
C ILE A 16 29.26 -8.12 0.00
N SER A 17 29.44 -6.83 0.30
CA SER A 17 28.39 -5.99 0.92
C SER A 17 27.47 -5.30 -0.09
N ALA A 18 27.40 -5.77 -1.34
CA ALA A 18 26.21 -5.53 -2.14
C ALA A 18 25.06 -6.36 -1.55
N THR A 19 24.47 -5.87 -0.45
CA THR A 19 23.19 -6.34 0.05
C THR A 19 22.14 -5.97 -0.99
N ILE A 20 21.99 -6.82 -2.00
CA ILE A 20 20.81 -6.81 -2.84
C ILE A 20 19.71 -7.34 -1.92
N ALA A 21 18.90 -6.44 -1.35
CA ALA A 21 17.68 -6.83 -0.66
C ALA A 21 16.69 -7.34 -1.71
N TYR A 22 16.90 -8.59 -2.14
CA TYR A 22 15.94 -9.35 -2.93
C TYR A 22 15.05 -10.08 -1.94
N ASP A 23 13.76 -9.72 -1.92
CA ASP A 23 12.76 -10.35 -1.07
C ASP A 23 12.30 -11.65 -1.76
N PRO A 24 12.73 -12.83 -1.27
CA PRO A 24 12.83 -14.01 -2.12
C PRO A 24 11.50 -14.72 -2.41
N ASP A 25 10.37 -14.34 -1.79
CA ASP A 25 9.08 -14.97 -2.09
C ASP A 25 7.95 -13.95 -2.25
N ALA A 26 7.02 -14.23 -3.16
CA ALA A 26 5.83 -13.42 -3.37
C ALA A 26 4.76 -13.76 -2.31
N LEU A 27 4.18 -12.75 -1.65
CA LEU A 27 3.03 -12.95 -0.74
C LEU A 27 1.72 -12.97 -1.54
N GLN A 28 0.83 -13.91 -1.23
CA GLN A 28 -0.50 -13.98 -1.83
C GLN A 28 -1.56 -13.97 -0.72
N ASP A 29 -2.56 -13.10 -0.86
CA ASP A 29 -3.68 -12.94 0.08
C ASP A 29 -5.02 -12.98 -0.66
N ILE A 30 -6.06 -13.49 -0.01
CA ILE A 30 -7.44 -13.47 -0.53
C ILE A 30 -8.17 -12.31 0.12
N CYS A 31 -8.71 -11.41 -0.70
CA CYS A 31 -9.45 -10.23 -0.25
C CYS A 31 -10.90 -10.30 -0.71
N VAL A 32 -11.84 -9.98 0.18
CA VAL A 32 -13.28 -9.89 -0.15
C VAL A 32 -13.76 -8.49 0.17
N ALA A 33 -14.12 -7.72 -0.86
CA ALA A 33 -14.71 -6.39 -0.77
C ALA A 33 -16.22 -6.48 -0.54
N ASP A 34 -16.62 -6.34 0.71
CA ASP A 34 -18.02 -6.29 1.12
C ASP A 34 -18.62 -4.88 1.00
N LEU A 35 -19.90 -4.83 0.63
CA LEU A 35 -20.71 -3.62 0.48
C LEU A 35 -20.98 -2.95 1.81
N ASN A 36 -21.13 -3.77 2.86
CA ASN A 36 -21.45 -3.34 4.22
C ASN A 36 -20.19 -3.26 5.09
N SER A 37 -19.02 -3.00 4.51
CA SER A 37 -17.80 -2.69 5.25
C SER A 37 -17.91 -1.31 5.93
N ASP A 38 -18.89 -1.20 6.82
CA ASP A 38 -18.98 -0.15 7.80
C ASP A 38 -17.78 -0.26 8.74
N SER A 39 -17.36 0.89 9.23
CA SER A 39 -16.16 1.26 9.97
C SER A 39 -15.71 0.40 11.17
N ARG A 40 -16.20 -0.83 11.38
CA ARG A 40 -15.79 -1.70 12.49
C ARG A 40 -15.72 -3.17 12.12
N ALA A 41 -14.49 -3.68 11.97
CA ALA A 41 -14.18 -5.07 12.27
C ALA A 41 -12.94 -5.14 13.18
N LYS A 42 -13.20 -5.56 14.42
CA LYS A 42 -12.22 -5.75 15.49
C LYS A 42 -11.34 -6.99 15.23
N HIS A 43 -10.02 -6.78 15.31
CA HIS A 43 -8.97 -7.64 15.89
C HIS A 43 -8.88 -9.13 15.47
N THR A 44 -7.83 -9.50 14.73
CA THR A 44 -6.62 -10.25 15.21
C THR A 44 -5.93 -10.99 14.05
N GLY A 45 -4.71 -10.57 13.70
CA GLY A 45 -3.70 -11.44 13.09
C GLY A 45 -3.96 -11.96 11.68
N ARG A 46 -4.17 -11.08 10.69
CA ARG A 46 -4.03 -11.37 9.26
C ARG A 46 -4.16 -10.04 8.51
N ILE A 47 -3.52 -9.88 7.36
CA ILE A 47 -3.81 -8.78 6.44
C ILE A 47 -5.25 -9.01 5.96
N THR A 48 -6.24 -8.54 6.73
CA THR A 48 -7.65 -8.74 6.45
C THR A 48 -8.17 -7.60 5.59
N GLY A 49 -8.40 -7.93 4.32
CA GLY A 49 -9.57 -7.58 3.52
C GLY A 49 -10.31 -6.26 3.79
N ALA A 50 -10.53 -5.53 2.69
CA ALA A 50 -11.65 -4.63 2.47
C ALA A 50 -11.81 -3.49 3.48
N HIS A 51 -10.88 -2.56 3.39
CA HIS A 51 -11.07 -1.24 3.97
C HIS A 51 -11.73 -0.32 2.95
N ARG A 52 -12.94 0.14 3.30
CA ARG A 52 -13.61 1.36 2.83
C ARG A 52 -12.73 2.25 1.96
N LEU A 53 -12.76 2.11 0.63
CA LEU A 53 -12.18 3.08 -0.32
C LEU A 53 -10.84 3.70 0.16
N GLN A 54 -9.91 2.89 0.65
CA GLN A 54 -8.66 3.44 1.17
C GLN A 54 -7.65 3.51 0.04
N ALA A 55 -7.24 4.75 -0.27
CA ALA A 55 -6.03 4.96 -1.04
C ALA A 55 -4.84 4.49 -0.18
N TRP A 56 -4.14 3.47 -0.64
CA TRP A 56 -2.94 2.95 0.01
C TRP A 56 -1.80 2.80 -0.98
N ARG A 57 -0.61 2.48 -0.47
CA ARG A 57 0.53 2.07 -1.28
C ARG A 57 1.24 0.91 -0.59
N ALA A 58 1.86 0.06 -1.40
CA ALA A 58 2.80 -0.96 -0.94
C ALA A 58 4.23 -0.45 -1.16
N PRO A 59 4.94 0.04 -0.12
CA PRO A 59 6.24 0.68 -0.32
C PRO A 59 7.31 -0.26 -0.88
N ARG A 60 7.20 -1.57 -0.60
CA ARG A 60 8.23 -2.57 -0.92
C ARG A 60 7.79 -3.61 -1.96
N GLY A 61 6.54 -3.56 -2.41
CA GLY A 61 5.99 -4.54 -3.36
C GLY A 61 5.18 -3.90 -4.49
N THR A 62 5.26 -4.47 -5.69
CA THR A 62 4.22 -4.33 -6.71
C THR A 62 3.05 -5.21 -6.29
N GLU A 63 1.83 -4.69 -6.36
CA GLU A 63 0.61 -5.46 -6.10
C GLU A 63 -0.04 -5.85 -7.43
N MET A 64 -0.53 -7.07 -7.51
CA MET A 64 -1.36 -7.55 -8.62
C MET A 64 -2.62 -8.17 -8.03
N ILE A 65 -3.77 -7.89 -8.63
CA ILE A 65 -5.03 -8.50 -8.24
C ILE A 65 -5.65 -9.27 -9.40
N PHE A 66 -6.28 -10.40 -9.10
CA PHE A 66 -7.10 -11.19 -10.00
C PHE A 66 -8.51 -11.31 -9.43
N VAL A 67 -9.53 -10.94 -10.20
CA VAL A 67 -10.93 -10.95 -9.73
C VAL A 67 -11.51 -12.35 -9.76
N LEU A 68 -11.82 -12.89 -8.58
CA LEU A 68 -12.48 -14.18 -8.40
C LEU A 68 -13.99 -14.08 -8.64
N ASP A 69 -14.62 -13.01 -8.16
CA ASP A 69 -16.05 -12.77 -8.30
C ASP A 69 -16.39 -11.28 -8.16
N GLY A 70 -17.50 -10.85 -8.77
CA GLY A 70 -17.94 -9.45 -8.74
C GLY A 70 -17.16 -8.51 -9.67
N GLU A 71 -17.18 -7.23 -9.32
CA GLU A 71 -16.62 -6.11 -10.10
C GLU A 71 -16.03 -5.05 -9.15
N LEU A 72 -14.90 -4.46 -9.54
CA LEU A 72 -14.19 -3.44 -8.76
C LEU A 72 -13.76 -2.28 -9.65
N ASP A 73 -13.98 -1.06 -9.19
CA ASP A 73 -13.29 0.11 -9.73
C ASP A 73 -11.91 0.20 -9.08
N VAL A 74 -10.86 0.15 -9.89
CA VAL A 74 -9.48 0.16 -9.42
C VAL A 74 -8.70 1.25 -10.13
N GLY A 75 -7.69 1.80 -9.45
CA GLY A 75 -6.82 2.77 -10.08
C GLY A 75 -5.61 3.15 -9.25
N PHE A 76 -4.63 3.74 -9.92
CA PHE A 76 -3.42 4.28 -9.30
C PHE A 76 -3.06 5.63 -9.90
N ILE A 77 -2.33 6.43 -9.13
CA ILE A 77 -1.81 7.72 -9.56
C ILE A 77 -0.33 7.53 -9.93
N THR A 78 0.02 7.91 -11.15
CA THR A 78 1.41 7.88 -11.64
C THR A 78 2.26 8.96 -10.96
N ALA A 79 3.59 8.85 -11.05
CA ALA A 79 4.49 9.90 -10.58
C ALA A 79 4.39 11.23 -11.36
N ALA A 80 3.61 11.26 -12.44
CA ALA A 80 3.28 12.47 -13.20
C ALA A 80 1.87 13.00 -12.84
N ASP A 81 1.32 12.58 -11.70
CA ASP A 81 0.00 12.96 -11.19
C ASP A 81 -1.19 12.62 -12.12
N VAL A 82 -1.00 11.62 -13.00
CA VAL A 82 -2.04 11.10 -13.87
C VAL A 82 -2.72 9.88 -13.24
N LEU A 83 -4.04 9.92 -13.14
CA LEU A 83 -4.87 8.78 -12.73
C LEU A 83 -5.00 7.77 -13.87
N ILE A 84 -4.62 6.52 -13.60
CA ILE A 84 -4.94 5.36 -14.43
C ILE A 84 -5.98 4.53 -13.68
N ALA A 85 -7.19 4.45 -14.21
CA ALA A 85 -8.31 3.75 -13.59
C ALA A 85 -9.05 2.86 -14.59
N LYS A 86 -9.59 1.75 -14.09
CA LYS A 86 -10.42 0.83 -14.86
C LYS A 86 -11.39 0.12 -13.92
N THR A 87 -12.58 -0.16 -14.41
CA THR A 87 -13.47 -1.15 -13.78
C THR A 87 -13.10 -2.55 -14.25
N ILE A 88 -12.75 -3.43 -13.32
CA ILE A 88 -12.36 -4.82 -13.59
C ILE A 88 -13.41 -5.80 -13.06
N LYS A 89 -13.64 -6.88 -13.80
CA LYS A 89 -14.66 -7.90 -13.53
C LYS A 89 -14.01 -9.27 -13.34
N LYS A 90 -14.79 -10.24 -12.87
CA LYS A 90 -14.40 -11.65 -12.76
C LYS A 90 -13.55 -12.13 -13.95
N GLY A 91 -12.38 -12.69 -13.63
CA GLY A 91 -11.42 -13.19 -14.61
C GLY A 91 -10.41 -12.16 -15.13
N GLU A 92 -10.56 -10.89 -14.79
CA GLU A 92 -9.59 -9.85 -15.16
C GLU A 92 -8.49 -9.65 -14.10
N ILE A 93 -7.35 -9.14 -14.56
CA ILE A 93 -6.18 -8.80 -13.74
C ILE A 93 -5.95 -7.29 -13.79
N PHE A 94 -5.47 -6.73 -12.69
CA PHE A 94 -4.92 -5.38 -12.64
C PHE A 94 -3.62 -5.35 -11.83
N VAL A 95 -2.66 -4.53 -12.24
CA VAL A 95 -1.34 -4.42 -11.60
C VAL A 95 -1.12 -2.99 -11.13
N PHE A 96 -0.78 -2.84 -9.85
CA PHE A 96 -0.41 -1.59 -9.21
C PHE A 96 1.12 -1.53 -9.08
N PRO A 97 1.79 -0.59 -9.76
CA PRO A 97 3.24 -0.45 -9.67
C PRO A 97 3.70 -0.15 -8.23
N ARG A 98 4.87 -0.68 -7.87
CA ARG A 98 5.47 -0.54 -6.53
C ARG A 98 5.47 0.92 -6.06
N GLY A 99 5.01 1.12 -4.83
CA GLY A 99 5.09 2.40 -4.13
C GLY A 99 4.10 3.48 -4.58
N LEU A 100 3.34 3.26 -5.65
CA LEU A 100 2.32 4.21 -6.10
C LEU A 100 1.06 4.12 -5.24
N ILE A 101 0.45 5.29 -5.01
CA ILE A 101 -0.85 5.40 -4.35
C ILE A 101 -1.91 4.81 -5.28
N HIS A 102 -2.70 3.88 -4.77
CA HIS A 102 -3.75 3.22 -5.51
C HIS A 102 -4.94 2.87 -4.61
N PHE A 103 -6.04 2.50 -5.24
CA PHE A 103 -7.29 2.17 -4.56
C PHE A 103 -8.01 1.01 -5.26
N GLN A 104 -8.85 0.32 -4.49
CA GLN A 104 -9.88 -0.57 -5.00
C GLN A 104 -11.23 -0.20 -4.36
N LYS A 105 -12.28 -0.12 -5.17
CA LYS A 105 -13.65 0.18 -4.74
C LYS A 105 -14.59 -0.87 -5.27
N ASN A 106 -15.35 -1.51 -4.39
CA ASN A 106 -16.57 -2.19 -4.81
C ASN A 106 -17.68 -1.15 -4.97
N ASN A 107 -18.07 -0.90 -6.22
CA ASN A 107 -19.16 0.02 -6.57
C ASN A 107 -20.42 -0.73 -7.05
N GLY A 108 -20.41 -2.07 -7.00
CA GLY A 108 -21.52 -2.92 -7.38
C GLY A 108 -22.53 -3.11 -6.25
N GLU A 109 -23.59 -3.86 -6.54
CA GLU A 109 -24.64 -4.23 -5.57
C GLU A 109 -24.37 -5.57 -4.86
N LYS A 110 -23.25 -6.22 -5.17
CA LYS A 110 -22.87 -7.53 -4.62
C LYS A 110 -21.41 -7.49 -4.15
N PRO A 111 -21.03 -8.30 -3.15
CA PRO A 111 -19.63 -8.45 -2.76
C PRO A 111 -18.75 -8.82 -3.95
N ALA A 112 -17.51 -8.34 -3.94
CA ALA A 112 -16.49 -8.70 -4.91
C ALA A 112 -15.32 -9.38 -4.19
N SER A 113 -14.64 -10.30 -4.85
CA SER A 113 -13.49 -11.00 -4.26
C SER A 113 -12.33 -11.06 -5.24
N VAL A 114 -11.12 -10.94 -4.70
CA VAL A 114 -9.86 -10.96 -5.47
C VAL A 114 -8.82 -11.81 -4.78
N ILE A 115 -7.90 -12.37 -5.57
CA ILE A 115 -6.58 -12.79 -5.07
C ILE A 115 -5.64 -11.62 -5.30
N ALA A 116 -5.00 -11.13 -4.24
CA ALA A 116 -3.92 -10.16 -4.30
C ALA A 116 -2.58 -10.89 -4.19
N ALA A 117 -1.59 -10.48 -4.99
CA ALA A 117 -0.25 -11.02 -5.00
C ALA A 117 0.77 -9.87 -4.99
N PHE A 118 1.82 -10.03 -4.19
CA PHE A 118 2.90 -9.06 -4.06
C PHE A 118 4.23 -9.70 -4.43
N ASN A 119 5.11 -8.97 -5.10
CA ASN A 119 6.47 -9.45 -5.37
C ASN A 119 7.46 -9.24 -4.20
N SER A 120 6.95 -9.30 -2.98
CA SER A 120 7.66 -9.11 -1.72
C SER A 120 6.89 -9.85 -0.63
N GLN A 121 7.57 -10.55 0.28
CA GLN A 121 6.98 -11.16 1.47
C GLN A 121 6.55 -10.10 2.48
N LEU A 122 7.24 -8.97 2.48
CA LEU A 122 6.98 -7.84 3.37
C LEU A 122 6.63 -6.60 2.55
N PRO A 123 5.54 -6.58 1.75
CA PRO A 123 5.24 -5.44 0.88
C PRO A 123 5.01 -4.15 1.68
N GLY A 124 4.47 -4.30 2.90
CA GLY A 124 3.97 -3.22 3.73
C GLY A 124 2.68 -2.63 3.15
N ALA A 125 1.83 -2.11 4.02
CA ALA A 125 0.63 -1.37 3.61
C ALA A 125 0.68 -0.01 4.29
N GLN A 126 0.64 1.05 3.50
CA GLN A 126 0.56 2.41 4.01
C GLN A 126 -0.72 3.06 3.50
N VAL A 127 -1.73 3.13 4.36
CA VAL A 127 -2.98 3.85 4.10
C VAL A 127 -2.73 5.34 4.18
N VAL A 128 -2.99 6.09 3.10
CA VAL A 128 -2.57 7.49 2.96
C VAL A 128 -3.16 8.36 4.07
N ALA A 129 -4.48 8.32 4.26
CA ALA A 129 -5.15 9.14 5.27
C ALA A 129 -4.68 8.85 6.70
N VAL A 130 -4.64 7.57 7.09
CA VAL A 130 -4.17 7.14 8.43
C VAL A 130 -2.71 7.54 8.65
N SER A 131 -1.87 7.46 7.62
CA SER A 131 -0.44 7.79 7.75
C SER A 131 -0.17 9.27 7.93
N LEU A 132 -1.07 10.14 7.45
CA LEU A 132 -0.92 11.60 7.56
C LEU A 132 -1.62 12.16 8.80
N PHE A 133 -2.81 11.65 9.12
CA PHE A 133 -3.71 12.23 10.14
C PHE A 133 -3.86 11.37 11.40
N ALA A 134 -3.25 10.19 11.46
CA ALA A 134 -3.34 9.29 12.62
C ALA A 134 -2.01 8.57 12.91
N SER A 135 -0.88 9.17 12.50
CA SER A 135 0.44 8.61 12.79
C SER A 135 0.80 8.72 14.27
N THR A 136 1.77 7.93 14.71
CA THR A 136 2.37 8.06 16.05
C THR A 136 3.89 8.09 15.92
N PRO A 137 4.56 9.19 16.30
CA PRO A 137 3.98 10.46 16.74
C PRO A 137 3.12 11.16 15.65
N PRO A 138 2.16 12.02 16.02
CA PRO A 138 1.34 12.76 15.06
C PRO A 138 2.19 13.69 14.17
N VAL A 139 1.77 13.86 12.91
CA VAL A 139 2.23 15.00 12.10
C VAL A 139 1.65 16.27 12.73
N THR A 140 2.45 17.33 12.81
CA THR A 140 2.02 18.56 13.45
C THR A 140 0.99 19.31 12.60
N ASP A 141 0.03 19.97 13.26
CA ASP A 141 -1.06 20.68 12.58
C ASP A 141 -0.57 21.77 11.63
N ASP A 142 0.55 22.43 11.93
CA ASP A 142 1.16 23.45 11.05
C ASP A 142 1.58 22.84 9.71
N VAL A 143 2.12 21.62 9.71
CA VAL A 143 2.47 20.89 8.48
C VAL A 143 1.22 20.50 7.71
N LEU A 144 0.19 19.98 8.40
CA LEU A 144 -1.05 19.52 7.76
C LEU A 144 -1.87 20.68 7.18
N THR A 145 -2.03 21.77 7.92
CA THR A 145 -2.74 22.97 7.47
C THR A 145 -2.08 23.60 6.24
N ILE A 146 -0.74 23.68 6.20
CA ILE A 146 0.00 24.15 5.03
C ILE A 146 -0.15 23.18 3.85
N ALA A 147 0.03 21.88 4.08
CA ALA A 147 0.01 20.87 3.02
C ALA A 147 -1.36 20.75 2.35
N PHE A 148 -2.43 20.81 3.15
CA PHE A 148 -3.80 20.64 2.67
C PHE A 148 -4.54 21.96 2.40
N GLN A 149 -3.95 23.10 2.77
CA GLN A 149 -4.55 24.44 2.63
C GLN A 149 -5.92 24.55 3.35
N ILE A 150 -5.97 24.00 4.56
CA ILE A 150 -7.16 23.94 5.43
C ILE A 150 -6.84 24.52 6.80
N ASP A 151 -7.88 24.80 7.60
CA ASP A 151 -7.70 25.25 8.97
C ASP A 151 -7.47 24.10 9.98
N THR A 152 -7.07 24.44 11.20
CA THR A 152 -6.82 23.46 12.26
C THR A 152 -8.10 22.70 12.66
N GLN A 153 -9.27 23.32 12.60
CA GLN A 153 -10.53 22.68 12.94
C GLN A 153 -10.91 21.60 11.92
N GLU A 154 -10.61 21.82 10.64
CA GLU A 154 -10.76 20.83 9.57
C GLU A 154 -9.78 19.67 9.75
N VAL A 155 -8.52 19.93 10.12
CA VAL A 155 -7.55 18.89 10.47
C VAL A 155 -8.07 18.02 11.61
N GLU A 156 -8.47 18.63 12.72
CA GLU A 156 -9.03 17.93 13.88
C GLU A 156 -10.26 17.09 13.52
N THR A 157 -11.12 17.60 12.63
CA THR A 157 -12.29 16.89 12.13
C THR A 157 -11.90 15.62 11.36
N ILE A 158 -10.88 15.72 10.49
CA ILE A 158 -10.35 14.57 9.75
C ILE A 158 -9.75 13.55 10.72
N GLU A 159 -8.92 13.99 11.67
CA GLU A 159 -8.33 13.09 12.66
C GLU A 159 -9.39 12.34 13.48
N ALA A 160 -10.41 13.06 13.95
CA ALA A 160 -11.51 12.48 14.73
C ALA A 160 -12.26 11.42 13.91
N GLY A 161 -12.47 11.67 12.61
CA GLY A 161 -13.10 10.71 11.70
C GLY A 161 -12.29 9.42 11.47
N LEU A 162 -10.98 9.44 11.74
CA LEU A 162 -10.08 8.30 11.58
C LEU A 162 -9.84 7.52 12.88
N LYS A 163 -10.16 8.07 14.06
CA LYS A 163 -9.96 7.46 15.39
C LYS A 163 -11.03 6.37 15.73
N GLY A 164 -11.56 5.66 14.73
CA GLY A 164 -12.69 4.71 14.85
C GLY A 164 -12.33 3.26 15.11
#